data_AF-A0A9D1TS61-F1
#
_entry.id   AF-A0A9D1TS61-F1
#
_cell.length_a   1.000
_cell.length_b   1.000
_cell.length_c   1.000
_cell.angle_alpha   90.00
_cell.angle_beta   90.00
_cell.angle_gamma   90.00
#
_symmetry.space_group_name_H-M   'P 1'
#
loop_
_entity.id
_entity.type
_entity.pdbx_description
1 polymer ?
#
loop_
_entity_poly.entity_id
_entity_poly.type
_entity_poly.pdbx_seq_one_letter_code
_entity_poly.pdbx_strand_id
1 'polypeptide(L)' 'TGKIEELCDELKKTVTVVIVTHNMQQAARISDKTAFFLLGKVIEFDDTAKIFSNPSHPETERYISGRFG' A
#
# COMPACT_ATOMS: atom_id res chain seq x y z
N THR A 1 -16.80 8.77 7.39
CA THR A 1 -15.45 8.69 6.78
C THR A 1 -15.36 7.31 6.16
N GLY A 2 -15.29 7.21 4.83
CA GLY A 2 -15.50 5.93 4.11
C GLY A 2 -15.83 6.06 2.62
N LYS A 3 -16.39 7.20 2.19
CA LYS A 3 -16.88 7.37 0.81
C LYS A 3 -15.82 7.18 -0.28
N ILE A 4 -14.56 7.51 0.01
CA ILE A 4 -13.47 7.32 -0.95
C ILE A 4 -13.10 5.84 -1.03
N GLU A 5 -13.03 5.15 0.11
CA GLU A 5 -12.74 3.71 0.14
C GLU A 5 -13.85 2.90 -0.57
N GLU A 6 -15.11 3.19 -0.27
CA GLU A 6 -16.27 2.57 -0.94
C GLU A 6 -16.25 2.80 -2.46
N LEU A 7 -15.96 4.03 -2.90
CA LEU A 7 -15.86 4.36 -4.32
C LEU A 7 -14.69 3.61 -4.98
N CYS A 8 -13.54 3.51 -4.33
CA CYS A 8 -12.40 2.76 -4.86
C CYS A 8 -12.74 1.26 -5.00
N ASP A 9 -13.47 0.69 -4.04
CA ASP A 9 -13.92 -0.71 -4.09
C ASP A 9 -14.98 -0.97 -5.17
N GLU A 10 -15.80 0.02 -5.51
CA GLU A 10 -16.71 -0.07 -6.66
C GLU A 10 -15.95 0.06 -7.98
N LEU A 11 -15.06 1.05 -8.08
CA LEU A 11 -14.29 1.31 -9.31
C LEU A 11 -13.36 0.16 -9.67
N LYS A 12 -12.73 -0.49 -8.68
CA LYS A 12 -11.80 -1.60 -8.96
C LYS A 12 -12.46 -2.81 -9.64
N LYS A 13 -13.80 -2.90 -9.61
CA LYS A 13 -14.56 -3.95 -10.32
C LYS A 13 -14.62 -3.71 -11.83
N THR A 14 -14.43 -2.48 -12.29
CA THR A 14 -14.59 -2.10 -13.70
C THR A 14 -13.33 -1.51 -14.33
N VAL A 15 -12.41 -0.99 -13.52
CA VAL A 15 -11.16 -0.37 -13.99
C VAL A 15 -9.98 -0.77 -13.11
N THR A 16 -8.77 -0.67 -13.67
CA THR A 16 -7.53 -0.77 -12.89
C THR A 16 -7.21 0.58 -12.26
N VAL A 17 -7.15 0.63 -10.93
CA VAL A 17 -6.85 1.85 -10.18
C VAL A 17 -5.41 1.80 -9.66
N VAL A 18 -4.62 2.83 -9.96
CA VAL A 18 -3.26 2.99 -9.42
C VAL A 18 -3.25 4.25 -8.55
N ILE A 19 -2.88 4.09 -7.28
CA ILE A 19 -2.88 5.16 -6.28
C ILE A 19 -1.47 5.31 -5.72
N VAL A 20 -0.98 6.55 -5.69
CA VAL A 20 0.26 6.91 -4.99
C VAL A 20 -0.13 7.67 -3.73
N THR A 21 0.25 7.17 -2.56
CA THR A 21 -0.12 7.76 -1.28
C THR A 21 0.95 7.53 -0.21
N HIS A 22 1.05 8.46 0.73
CA HIS A 22 1.81 8.30 1.98
C HIS A 22 0.90 7.87 3.15
N ASN A 23 -0.41 7.80 2.94
CA ASN A 23 -1.35 7.34 3.97
C ASN A 23 -1.37 5.81 4.01
N MET A 24 -0.45 5.26 4.80
CA MET A 24 -0.24 3.82 4.93
C MET A 24 -1.50 3.10 5.44
N GLN A 25 -2.23 3.70 6.39
CA GLN A 25 -3.46 3.10 6.92
C GLN A 25 -4.56 3.01 5.86
N GLN A 26 -4.66 4.00 4.96
CA GLN A 26 -5.59 3.95 3.85
C GLN A 26 -5.16 2.91 2.82
N ALA A 27 -3.89 2.91 2.41
CA ALA A 27 -3.33 1.93 1.47
C ALA A 27 -3.56 0.49 1.95
N ALA A 28 -3.37 0.21 3.24
CA ALA A 28 -3.63 -1.10 3.84
C ALA A 28 -5.09 -1.57 3.69
N ARG A 29 -6.05 -0.64 3.59
CA ARG A 29 -7.48 -0.96 3.51
C ARG A 29 -8.00 -1.05 2.08
N ILE A 30 -7.51 -0.23 1.16
CA ILE A 30 -8.08 -0.10 -0.19
C ILE A 30 -7.28 -0.79 -1.29
N SER A 31 -6.02 -1.16 -1.02
CA SER A 31 -5.14 -1.75 -2.03
C SER A 31 -5.22 -3.28 -1.98
N ASP A 32 -5.29 -3.89 -3.17
CA ASP A 32 -5.14 -5.35 -3.30
C ASP A 32 -3.64 -5.73 -3.35
N LYS A 33 -2.84 -4.91 -4.04
CA LYS A 33 -1.38 -5.02 -4.11
C LYS A 33 -0.72 -3.71 -3.76
N THR A 34 0.47 -3.79 -3.17
CA THR A 34 1.25 -2.61 -2.77
C THR A 34 2.66 -2.70 -3.34
N ALA A 35 3.15 -1.60 -3.89
CA ALA A 35 4.54 -1.42 -4.26
C ALA A 35 5.17 -0.39 -3.33
N PHE A 36 6.25 -0.76 -2.65
CA PHE A 36 7.06 0.16 -1.85
C PHE A 36 8.22 0.68 -2.70
N PHE A 37 8.28 2.01 -2.83
CA PHE A 37 9.35 2.70 -3.53
C PHE A 37 10.26 3.42 -2.54
N LEU A 38 11.57 3.29 -2.75
CA LEU A 38 12.58 4.05 -2.02
C LEU A 38 13.63 4.58 -3.00
N LEU A 39 13.87 5.89 -2.98
CA LEU A 39 14.88 6.56 -3.82
C LEU A 39 14.76 6.20 -5.32
N GLY A 40 13.53 6.13 -5.83
CA GLY A 40 13.24 5.83 -7.24
C GLY A 40 13.35 4.35 -7.62
N LYS A 41 13.56 3.44 -6.65
CA LYS A 41 13.57 1.99 -6.89
C LYS A 41 12.39 1.32 -6.22
N VAL A 42 11.82 0.32 -6.89
CA VAL A 42 10.85 -0.60 -6.26
C VAL A 42 11.65 -1.55 -5.38
N ILE A 43 11.44 -1.44 -4.06
CA ILE A 43 12.09 -2.30 -3.07
C ILE A 43 11.29 -3.57 -2.88
N GLU A 44 9.96 -3.45 -2.83
CA GLU A 44 9.07 -4.59 -2.64
C GLU A 44 7.74 -4.38 -3.36
N PHE A 45 7.20 -5.44 -3.95
CA PHE A 45 5.87 -5.46 -4.53
C PHE A 45 5.21 -6.81 -4.23
N ASP A 46 4.09 -6.78 -3.52
CA ASP A 46 3.39 -7.99 -3.11
C ASP A 46 1.92 -7.67 -2.74
N ASP A 47 1.18 -8.70 -2.32
CA ASP A 47 -0.14 -8.55 -1.74
C ASP A 47 -0.09 -7.59 -0.54
N THR A 48 -1.04 -6.66 -0.50
CA THR A 48 -1.09 -5.62 0.55
C THR A 48 -1.09 -6.25 1.94
N ALA A 49 -1.84 -7.33 2.15
CA ALA A 49 -1.84 -8.03 3.44
C ALA A 49 -0.45 -8.52 3.86
N LYS A 50 0.37 -9.03 2.93
CA LYS A 50 1.74 -9.49 3.22
C LYS A 50 2.65 -8.32 3.53
N ILE A 51 2.65 -7.27 2.69
CA ILE A 51 3.48 -6.08 2.89
C ILE A 51 3.24 -5.45 4.26
N PHE A 52 1.99 -5.36 4.71
CA PHE A 52 1.63 -4.69 5.98
C PHE A 52 1.70 -5.58 7.22
N SER A 53 1.79 -6.90 7.08
CA SER A 53 1.86 -7.84 8.23
C SER A 53 3.24 -8.45 8.44
N ASN A 54 3.88 -8.90 7.35
CA ASN A 54 5.17 -9.57 7.38
C ASN A 54 5.90 -9.30 6.05
N PRO A 55 6.40 -8.07 5.85
CA PRO A 55 7.15 -7.71 4.66
C PRO A 55 8.45 -8.51 4.56
N SER A 56 8.91 -8.70 3.34
CA SER A 56 10.10 -9.50 3.04
C SER A 56 11.40 -8.69 3.14
N HIS A 57 11.31 -7.36 3.00
CA HIS A 57 12.47 -6.47 3.04
C HIS A 57 12.53 -5.66 4.34
N PRO A 58 13.70 -5.58 5.01
CA PRO A 58 13.89 -4.79 6.22
C PRO A 58 13.56 -3.30 6.05
N GLU A 59 13.81 -2.73 4.87
CA GLU A 59 13.48 -1.35 4.52
C GLU A 59 11.96 -1.13 4.49
N THR A 60 11.21 -2.08 3.93
CA THR A 60 9.75 -2.04 3.94
C THR A 60 9.21 -2.12 5.37
N GLU A 61 9.73 -3.05 6.18
CA GLU A 61 9.32 -3.24 7.58
C GLU A 61 9.56 -1.97 8.41
N ARG A 62 10.76 -1.40 8.29
CA ARG A 62 11.11 -0.16 9.00
C ARG A 62 10.18 0.98 8.61
N TYR A 63 9.79 1.09 7.33
CA TYR A 63 8.94 2.18 6.84
C TYR A 63 7.53 2.06 7.38
N ILE A 64 6.94 0.87 7.26
CA ILE A 64 5.56 0.59 7.68
C ILE A 64 5.40 0.68 9.19
N SER A 65 6.40 0.22 9.96
CA SER A 65 6.40 0.32 11.42
C SER A 65 6.62 1.73 11.95
N GLY A 66 6.84 2.72 11.08
CA GLY A 66 7.11 4.11 11.49
C GLY A 66 8.49 4.30 12.14
N ARG A 67 9.41 3.33 11.99
CA ARG A 67 10.81 3.45 12.42
C ARG A 67 11.70 4.20 11.42
N PHE A 68 11.12 4.73 10.34
CA PHE A 68 11.74 5.79 9.54
C PHE A 68 11.40 7.15 10.15
N GLY A 69 12.38 7.67 10.88
CA GLY A 69 12.62 9.09 11.09
C GLY A 69 13.98 9.42 10.50
#